data_AF-A0A1U7V162-F1
#
_entry.id   AF-A0A1U7V162-F1
#
_cell.length_a   1.000
_cell.length_b   1.000
_cell.length_c   1.000
_cell.angle_alpha   90.00
_cell.angle_beta   90.00
_cell.angle_gamma   90.00
#
_symmetry.space_group_name_H-M   'P 1'
#
loop_
_entity.id
_entity.type
_entity.pdbx_description
1 polymer ?
#
loop_
_entity_poly.entity_id
_entity_poly.type
_entity_poly.pdbx_seq_one_letter_code
_entity_poly.pdbx_strand_id
1 'polypeptide(L)'
;MENFPKETVVESSGPKVLETAEEIQERRQEVLSRYQRFKELVAERGQKLEESYHYQVFRRDADDLEKWILEKLKIAGDKSYEDPTNIQGKYQKHESFEAEVQAKSRVIPELEEIRKVRFAEGHFAHEDTKAHLEELRHLWDLLLELTQEKGVLLLRALKLQQFLQECADILEWIGDKEAIVTSVELGEDWERTEFLHKKFEEFQVDLAARKGRLDGVNQYANECAEEDHPDLPLIKGKQDEVNAAWERLHGLALQRRKTLSNAADLQRFKRDVTEAIHWIKEKEPLVTSEDYGKDLVSSEALFHSHKGFERNLAVMDDKVKELCAKADKLMLSHPSDAPHIQQMKEDLVSNWGHIRGLATSRYEKLQASYWYQRFLSDFDELSGWMKEKTALINADELPTDHEIDSYDDRFQSADETGQALLDANHEASDEVREK
;
A
#
# COMPACT_ATOMS: atom_id res chain seq x y z
N MET A 1 68.23 21.03 73.60
CA MET A 1 68.19 22.34 74.30
C MET A 1 67.10 23.11 73.57
N GLU A 2 65.95 23.45 74.13
CA GLU A 2 65.72 24.14 75.40
C GLU A 2 64.32 23.87 75.98
N ASN A 3 64.28 23.86 77.32
CA ASN A 3 63.19 24.19 78.24
C ASN A 3 61.79 23.57 78.09
N PHE A 4 61.60 22.44 78.79
CA PHE A 4 60.34 22.12 79.47
C PHE A 4 60.15 23.06 80.68
N PRO A 5 59.03 23.79 80.81
CA PRO A 5 58.66 24.42 82.08
C PRO A 5 58.19 23.36 83.08
N LYS A 6 58.72 23.50 84.30
CA LYS A 6 58.57 22.63 85.47
C LYS A 6 57.10 22.39 85.86
N GLU A 7 56.82 21.16 86.28
CA GLU A 7 55.66 20.80 87.08
C GLU A 7 55.56 21.72 88.31
N THR A 8 54.55 22.59 88.33
CA THR A 8 54.06 23.18 89.58
C THR A 8 53.27 22.13 90.32
N VAL A 9 53.88 21.60 91.38
CA VAL A 9 53.23 20.84 92.44
C VAL A 9 52.05 21.67 92.97
N VAL A 10 50.84 21.27 92.63
CA VAL A 10 49.63 21.80 93.27
C VAL A 10 49.53 21.10 94.62
N GLU A 11 49.89 21.81 95.69
CA GLU A 11 49.58 21.39 97.07
C GLU A 11 48.07 21.11 97.16
N SER A 12 47.71 19.84 97.37
CA SER A 12 46.35 19.45 97.68
C SER A 12 46.03 19.85 99.12
N SER A 13 45.64 21.11 99.33
CA SER A 13 44.97 21.49 100.57
C SER A 13 43.65 20.71 100.60
N GLY A 14 43.51 19.79 101.58
CA GLY A 14 42.29 19.02 101.79
C GLY A 14 41.06 19.92 101.96
N PRO A 15 39.84 19.39 101.79
CA PRO A 15 38.63 20.20 101.83
C PRO A 15 38.56 21.01 103.14
N LYS A 16 38.53 22.35 103.02
CA LYS A 16 38.27 23.26 104.14
C LYS A 16 36.95 22.84 104.79
N VAL A 17 36.95 22.67 106.11
CA VAL A 17 35.74 22.41 106.90
C VAL A 17 34.88 23.67 106.81
N LEU A 18 33.65 23.53 106.29
CA LEU A 18 32.70 24.63 106.15
C LEU A 18 31.95 24.75 107.48
N GLU A 19 32.12 25.84 108.21
CA GLU A 19 31.65 25.98 109.59
C GLU A 19 30.36 26.82 109.70
N THR A 20 29.98 27.52 108.63
CA THR A 20 28.76 28.35 108.59
C THR A 20 27.83 27.98 107.42
N ALA A 21 26.52 28.21 107.60
CA ALA A 21 25.52 27.96 106.57
C ALA A 21 25.74 28.80 105.29
N GLU A 22 26.33 30.00 105.44
CA GLU A 22 26.66 30.92 104.34
C GLU A 22 27.82 30.39 103.47
N GLU A 23 28.90 29.88 104.08
CA GLU A 23 30.02 29.26 103.36
C GLU A 23 29.59 28.00 102.58
N ILE A 24 28.67 27.20 103.15
CA ILE A 24 28.08 26.04 102.48
C ILE A 24 27.24 26.48 101.27
N GLN A 25 26.45 27.56 101.41
CA GLN A 25 25.62 28.09 100.34
C GLN A 25 26.44 28.71 99.20
N GLU A 26 27.50 29.45 99.52
CA GLU A 26 28.42 30.03 98.53
C GLU A 26 29.15 28.93 97.74
N ARG A 27 29.68 27.92 98.44
CA ARG A 27 30.33 26.78 97.79
C ARG A 27 29.36 25.98 96.92
N ARG A 28 28.11 25.81 97.35
CA ARG A 28 27.04 25.20 96.55
C ARG A 28 26.78 26.02 95.27
N GLN A 29 26.70 27.34 95.37
CA GLN A 29 26.45 28.21 94.21
C GLN A 29 27.63 28.18 93.21
N GLU A 30 28.87 28.15 93.70
CA GLU A 30 30.07 28.01 92.89
C GLU A 30 30.10 26.66 92.14
N VAL A 31 29.79 25.56 92.83
CA VAL A 31 29.71 24.22 92.22
C VAL A 31 28.60 24.16 91.17
N LEU A 32 27.42 24.71 91.44
CA LEU A 32 26.32 24.76 90.47
C LEU A 32 26.68 25.61 89.24
N SER A 33 27.33 26.75 89.44
CA SER A 33 27.78 27.61 88.33
C SER A 33 28.85 26.94 87.47
N ARG A 34 29.81 26.23 88.11
CA ARG A 34 30.81 25.43 87.40
C ARG A 34 30.20 24.27 86.64
N TYR A 35 29.22 23.58 87.23
CA TYR A 35 28.51 22.49 86.58
C TYR A 35 27.66 22.98 85.40
N GLN A 36 27.03 24.15 85.53
CA GLN A 36 26.29 24.80 84.44
C GLN A 36 27.23 25.19 83.29
N ARG A 37 28.37 25.82 83.59
CA ARG A 37 29.39 26.12 82.57
C ARG A 37 29.97 24.86 81.92
N PHE A 38 30.17 23.79 82.69
CA PHE A 38 30.60 22.50 82.15
C PHE A 38 29.54 21.93 81.20
N LYS A 39 28.25 21.98 81.57
CA LYS A 39 27.14 21.56 80.69
C LYS A 39 27.11 22.36 79.40
N GLU A 40 27.29 23.68 79.46
CA GLU A 40 27.35 24.55 78.30
C GLU A 40 28.54 24.20 77.39
N LEU A 41 29.74 24.01 77.95
CA LEU A 41 30.93 23.59 77.19
C LEU A 41 30.79 22.20 76.58
N VAL A 42 30.15 21.26 77.28
CA VAL A 42 29.86 19.92 76.74
C VAL A 42 28.83 20.00 75.61
N ALA A 43 27.79 20.82 75.76
CA ALA A 43 26.79 21.04 74.72
C ALA A 43 27.41 21.70 73.49
N GLU A 44 28.23 22.74 73.67
CA GLU A 44 28.94 23.42 72.58
C GLU A 44 29.91 22.47 71.86
N ARG A 45 30.66 21.65 72.61
CA ARG A 45 31.54 20.63 72.03
C ARG A 45 30.73 19.56 71.28
N GLY A 46 29.59 19.16 71.82
CA GLY A 46 28.65 18.23 71.17
C GLY A 46 28.17 18.77 69.83
N GLN A 47 27.70 20.01 69.80
CA GLN A 47 27.26 20.69 68.58
C GLN A 47 28.38 20.78 67.55
N LYS A 48 29.59 21.22 67.94
CA LYS A 48 30.73 21.29 67.02
C LYS A 48 31.12 19.93 66.42
N LEU A 49 31.02 18.86 67.21
CA LEU A 49 31.27 17.49 66.72
C LEU A 49 30.18 17.03 65.74
N GLU A 50 28.93 17.38 65.99
CA GLU A 50 27.80 17.07 65.10
C GLU A 50 27.89 17.85 63.77
N GLU A 51 28.18 19.15 63.83
CA GLU A 51 28.43 19.99 62.66
C GLU A 51 29.63 19.46 61.84
N SER A 52 30.71 19.08 62.52
CA SER A 52 31.87 18.45 61.88
C SER A 52 31.52 17.11 61.25
N TYR A 53 30.71 16.28 61.90
CA TYR A 53 30.27 14.99 61.35
C TYR A 53 29.47 15.19 60.06
N HIS A 54 28.48 16.10 60.08
CA HIS A 54 27.66 16.39 58.90
C HIS A 54 28.47 16.96 57.75
N TYR A 55 29.43 17.84 58.03
CA TYR A 55 30.35 18.34 57.01
C TYR A 55 31.16 17.21 56.35
N GLN A 56 31.69 16.27 57.13
CA GLN A 56 32.46 15.13 56.59
C GLN A 56 31.58 14.18 55.75
N VAL A 57 30.33 13.94 56.17
CA VAL A 57 29.36 13.15 55.38
C VAL A 57 29.07 13.84 54.04
N PHE A 58 28.74 15.14 54.08
CA PHE A 58 28.50 15.92 52.88
C PHE A 58 29.70 15.87 51.94
N ARG A 59 30.90 16.13 52.46
CA ARG A 59 32.13 16.14 51.68
C ARG A 59 32.40 14.78 51.03
N ARG A 60 32.24 13.68 51.76
CA ARG A 60 32.37 12.33 51.19
C ARG A 60 31.41 12.14 50.03
N ASP A 61 30.13 12.46 50.22
CA ASP A 61 29.09 12.23 49.21
C ASP A 61 29.34 13.10 47.96
N ALA A 62 29.86 14.31 48.15
CA ALA A 62 30.25 15.22 47.09
C ALA A 62 31.51 14.74 46.35
N ASP A 63 32.58 14.36 47.07
CA ASP A 63 33.82 13.80 46.51
C ASP A 63 33.55 12.50 45.73
N ASP A 64 32.61 11.66 46.19
CA ASP A 64 32.23 10.41 45.52
C ASP A 64 31.45 10.68 44.23
N LEU A 65 30.58 11.70 44.23
CA LEU A 65 29.94 12.15 43.00
C LEU A 65 30.95 12.76 42.02
N GLU A 66 31.89 13.58 42.51
CA GLU A 66 32.93 14.20 41.68
C GLU A 66 33.75 13.13 40.94
N LYS A 67 34.23 12.11 41.66
CA LYS A 67 34.96 10.99 41.06
C LYS A 67 34.13 10.28 39.99
N TRP A 68 32.85 10.02 40.28
CA TRP A 68 31.96 9.39 39.31
C TRP A 68 31.78 10.27 38.07
N ILE A 69 31.57 11.58 38.20
CA ILE A 69 31.46 12.51 37.06
C ILE A 69 32.76 12.50 36.23
N LEU A 70 33.92 12.60 36.88
CA LEU A 70 35.22 12.58 36.22
C LEU A 70 35.48 11.27 35.45
N GLU A 71 35.01 10.13 35.96
CA GLU A 71 35.06 8.85 35.24
C GLU A 71 34.15 8.86 34.01
N LYS A 72 32.93 9.39 34.12
CA LYS A 72 31.99 9.48 33.00
C LYS A 72 32.43 10.48 31.94
N LEU A 73 33.07 11.59 32.34
CA LEU A 73 33.65 12.57 31.42
C LEU A 73 34.71 11.92 30.50
N LYS A 74 35.50 10.97 31.00
CA LYS A 74 36.46 10.22 30.15
C LYS A 74 35.74 9.40 29.07
N ILE A 75 34.57 8.84 29.38
CA ILE A 75 33.78 8.04 28.44
C ILE A 75 33.04 8.95 27.44
N ALA A 76 32.51 10.08 27.91
CA ALA A 76 31.84 11.07 27.07
C ALA A 76 32.81 11.70 26.07
N GLY A 77 34.02 12.08 26.54
CA GLY A 77 35.07 12.66 25.70
C GLY A 77 35.81 11.68 24.79
N ASP A 78 35.55 10.36 24.90
CA ASP A 78 36.15 9.36 24.03
C ASP A 78 35.62 9.48 22.59
N LYS A 79 36.54 9.58 21.63
CA LYS A 79 36.27 9.77 20.20
C LYS A 79 36.20 8.47 19.39
N SER A 80 36.13 7.30 20.02
CA SER A 80 36.00 6.02 19.31
C SER A 80 34.74 5.89 18.45
N TYR A 81 33.78 6.81 18.59
CA TYR A 81 32.57 6.90 17.77
C TYR A 81 32.82 7.37 16.33
N GLU A 82 33.97 8.01 16.04
CA GLU A 82 34.32 8.49 14.69
C GLU A 82 34.54 7.35 13.68
N ASP A 83 34.83 6.14 14.17
CA ASP A 83 34.96 4.95 13.32
C ASP A 83 33.57 4.43 12.89
N PRO A 84 33.32 4.28 11.57
CA PRO A 84 32.01 3.92 11.02
C PRO A 84 31.61 2.45 11.25
N THR A 85 32.47 1.61 11.85
CA THR A 85 32.08 0.22 12.13
C THR A 85 31.14 0.11 13.32
N ASN A 86 30.08 -0.70 13.17
CA ASN A 86 29.09 -1.00 14.21
C ASN A 86 28.47 0.25 14.87
N ILE A 87 28.16 1.29 14.08
CA ILE A 87 27.57 2.55 14.58
C ILE A 87 26.27 2.30 15.33
N GLN A 88 25.43 1.37 14.87
CA GLN A 88 24.20 1.00 15.58
C GLN A 88 24.48 0.48 17.00
N GLY A 89 25.46 -0.41 17.16
CA GLY A 89 25.86 -0.90 18.49
C GLY A 89 26.50 0.20 19.35
N LYS A 90 27.25 1.13 18.74
CA LYS A 90 27.83 2.29 19.45
C LYS A 90 26.73 3.24 19.94
N TYR A 91 25.72 3.52 19.12
CA TYR A 91 24.57 4.36 19.49
C TYR A 91 23.76 3.74 20.63
N GLN A 92 23.44 2.44 20.57
CA GLN A 92 22.73 1.74 21.66
C GLN A 92 23.48 1.76 23.00
N LYS A 93 24.81 1.61 22.95
CA LYS A 93 25.66 1.76 24.15
C LYS A 93 25.62 3.18 24.69
N HIS A 94 25.58 4.18 23.81
CA HIS A 94 25.46 5.57 24.20
C HIS A 94 24.10 5.88 24.85
N GLU A 95 22.99 5.36 24.31
CA GLU A 95 21.66 5.50 24.95
C GLU A 95 21.66 4.91 26.37
N SER A 96 22.32 3.76 26.56
CA SER A 96 22.47 3.14 27.88
C SER A 96 23.31 4.02 28.83
N PHE A 97 24.38 4.64 28.31
CA PHE A 97 25.21 5.58 29.05
C PHE A 97 24.45 6.85 29.42
N GLU A 98 23.68 7.42 28.49
CA GLU A 98 22.84 8.59 28.74
C GLU A 98 21.80 8.31 29.82
N ALA A 99 21.16 7.13 29.80
CA ALA A 99 20.24 6.71 30.84
C ALA A 99 20.93 6.59 32.22
N GLU A 100 22.16 6.09 32.28
CA GLU A 100 22.96 6.06 33.51
C GLU A 100 23.25 7.47 34.04
N VAL A 101 23.61 8.40 33.15
CA VAL A 101 23.83 9.81 33.51
C VAL A 101 22.54 10.43 34.02
N GLN A 102 21.43 10.28 33.31
CA GLN A 102 20.14 10.83 33.73
C GLN A 102 19.66 10.28 35.08
N ALA A 103 19.95 9.02 35.39
CA ALA A 103 19.60 8.42 36.69
C ALA A 103 20.31 9.10 37.88
N LYS A 104 21.43 9.79 37.66
CA LYS A 104 22.19 10.55 38.69
C LYS A 104 21.83 12.03 38.78
N SER A 105 20.92 12.53 37.94
CA SER A 105 20.54 13.96 37.86
C SER A 105 20.03 14.58 39.16
N ARG A 106 19.52 13.76 40.10
CA ARG A 106 18.96 14.24 41.38
C ARG A 106 19.99 14.46 42.48
N VAL A 107 21.19 13.91 42.34
CA VAL A 107 22.18 13.91 43.44
C VAL A 107 22.67 15.34 43.76
N ILE A 108 22.92 16.17 42.74
CA ILE A 108 23.33 17.58 42.96
C ILE A 108 22.20 18.38 43.64
N PRO A 109 20.95 18.37 43.14
CA PRO A 109 19.82 19.00 43.84
C PRO A 109 19.65 18.52 45.30
N GLU A 110 19.84 17.23 45.57
CA GLU A 110 19.76 16.69 46.94
C GLU A 110 20.88 17.24 47.83
N LEU A 111 22.13 17.30 47.35
CA LEU A 111 23.25 17.90 48.07
C LEU A 111 23.05 19.41 48.30
N GLU A 112 22.45 20.11 47.33
CA GLU A 112 22.10 21.52 47.49
C GLU A 112 21.10 21.76 48.61
N GLU A 113 20.05 20.94 48.70
CA GLU A 113 19.08 21.04 49.80
C GLU A 113 19.74 20.73 51.15
N ILE A 114 20.61 19.72 51.21
CA ILE A 114 21.39 19.42 52.41
C ILE A 114 22.23 20.64 52.82
N ARG A 115 22.94 21.26 51.86
CA ARG A 115 23.74 22.46 52.13
C ARG A 115 22.88 23.61 52.62
N LYS A 116 21.77 23.93 51.95
CA LYS A 116 20.88 25.04 52.32
C LYS A 116 20.37 24.90 53.75
N VAL A 117 20.02 23.67 54.16
CA VAL A 117 19.47 23.40 55.49
C VAL A 117 20.56 23.37 56.57
N ARG A 118 21.71 22.76 56.31
CA ARG A 118 22.71 22.45 57.36
C ARG A 118 23.90 23.41 57.40
N PHE A 119 24.21 24.08 56.30
CA PHE A 119 25.36 24.96 56.15
C PHE A 119 24.91 26.36 55.74
N ALA A 120 24.04 26.97 56.55
CA ALA A 120 23.57 28.34 56.35
C ALA A 120 24.70 29.38 56.48
N GLU A 121 24.42 30.63 56.09
CA GLU A 121 25.37 31.73 56.22
C GLU A 121 25.85 31.88 57.69
N GLY A 122 27.17 31.91 57.88
CA GLY A 122 27.81 31.94 59.20
C GLY A 122 28.30 30.58 59.73
N HIS A 123 27.93 29.46 59.11
CA HIS A 123 28.51 28.14 59.42
C HIS A 123 29.97 28.04 58.94
N PHE A 124 30.86 27.39 59.69
CA PHE A 124 32.30 27.34 59.37
C PHE A 124 32.62 26.71 57.99
N ALA A 125 31.76 25.77 57.54
CA ALA A 125 31.87 25.08 56.26
C ALA A 125 31.04 25.69 55.11
N HIS A 126 30.39 26.84 55.31
CA HIS A 126 29.48 27.42 54.30
C HIS A 126 30.14 27.65 52.95
N GLU A 127 31.28 28.35 52.93
CA GLU A 127 31.99 28.69 51.69
C GLU A 127 32.58 27.46 50.99
N ASP A 128 33.12 26.51 51.75
CA ASP A 128 33.71 25.29 51.20
C ASP A 128 32.64 24.39 50.53
N THR A 129 31.53 24.15 51.23
CA THR A 129 30.40 23.37 50.67
C THR A 129 29.73 24.08 49.49
N LYS A 130 29.77 25.41 49.44
CA LYS A 130 29.30 26.21 48.30
C LYS A 130 30.21 26.01 47.09
N ALA A 131 31.52 26.23 47.25
CA ALA A 131 32.49 26.12 46.17
C ALA A 131 32.51 24.70 45.57
N HIS A 132 32.43 23.67 46.41
CA HIS A 132 32.40 22.29 45.95
C HIS A 132 31.13 21.98 45.12
N LEU A 133 29.96 22.51 45.50
CA LEU A 133 28.75 22.36 44.69
C LEU A 133 28.81 23.12 43.37
N GLU A 134 29.43 24.30 43.35
CA GLU A 134 29.66 25.05 42.11
C GLU A 134 30.55 24.27 41.14
N GLU A 135 31.63 23.65 41.63
CA GLU A 135 32.48 22.77 40.83
C GLU A 135 31.71 21.54 40.30
N LEU A 136 30.95 20.86 41.17
CA LEU A 136 30.12 19.72 40.77
C LEU A 136 29.12 20.08 39.68
N ARG A 137 28.48 21.26 39.77
CA ARG A 137 27.57 21.77 38.73
C ARG A 137 28.31 21.99 37.41
N HIS A 138 29.48 22.62 37.43
CA HIS A 138 30.28 22.81 36.23
C HIS A 138 30.69 21.49 35.57
N LEU A 139 31.15 20.52 36.35
CA LEU A 139 31.51 19.20 35.83
C LEU A 139 30.30 18.44 35.30
N TRP A 140 29.14 18.57 35.95
CA TRP A 140 27.88 17.98 35.51
C TRP A 140 27.39 18.58 34.19
N ASP A 141 27.41 19.90 34.07
CA ASP A 141 27.01 20.60 32.84
C ASP A 141 27.91 20.21 31.67
N LEU A 142 29.23 20.12 31.89
CA LEU A 142 30.18 19.63 30.89
C LEU A 142 29.90 18.17 30.49
N LEU A 143 29.57 17.31 31.46
CA LEU A 143 29.22 15.92 31.18
C LEU A 143 27.96 15.85 30.31
N LEU A 144 26.93 16.65 30.61
CA LEU A 144 25.71 16.71 29.81
C LEU A 144 26.01 17.21 28.38
N GLU A 145 26.80 18.27 28.24
CA GLU A 145 27.18 18.83 26.93
C GLU A 145 27.89 17.79 26.07
N LEU A 146 28.95 17.16 26.58
CA LEU A 146 29.71 16.14 25.83
C LEU A 146 28.87 14.89 25.54
N THR A 147 27.97 14.51 26.45
CA THR A 147 27.06 13.39 26.23
C THR A 147 26.10 13.72 25.08
N GLN A 148 25.48 14.90 25.11
CA GLN A 148 24.54 15.32 24.08
C GLN A 148 25.23 15.47 22.70
N GLU A 149 26.40 16.10 22.65
CA GLU A 149 27.16 16.26 21.41
C GLU A 149 27.48 14.89 20.78
N LYS A 150 27.99 13.95 21.59
CA LYS A 150 28.27 12.58 21.15
C LYS A 150 27.02 11.86 20.64
N GLY A 151 25.88 12.05 21.31
CA GLY A 151 24.60 11.47 20.90
C GLY A 151 24.13 11.99 19.54
N VAL A 152 24.20 13.31 19.32
CA VAL A 152 23.86 13.93 18.02
C VAL A 152 24.75 13.40 16.90
N LEU A 153 26.06 13.31 17.12
CA LEU A 153 27.01 12.82 16.13
C LEU A 153 26.79 11.34 15.79
N LEU A 154 26.57 10.48 16.80
CA LEU A 154 26.27 9.07 16.60
C LEU A 154 24.95 8.85 15.87
N LEU A 155 23.90 9.58 16.25
CA LEU A 155 22.60 9.50 15.58
C LEU A 155 22.71 9.93 14.11
N ARG A 156 23.45 11.01 13.84
CA ARG A 156 23.71 11.47 12.48
C ARG A 156 24.45 10.41 11.66
N ALA A 157 25.53 9.84 12.19
CA ALA A 157 26.27 8.76 11.53
C ALA A 157 25.38 7.52 11.26
N LEU A 158 24.51 7.16 12.22
CA LEU A 158 23.58 6.04 12.08
C LEU A 158 22.59 6.28 10.94
N LYS A 159 21.98 7.48 10.90
CA LYS A 159 21.05 7.85 9.83
C LYS A 159 21.72 7.86 8.46
N LEU A 160 22.95 8.37 8.36
CA LEU A 160 23.71 8.36 7.12
C LEU A 160 24.02 6.94 6.65
N GLN A 161 24.42 6.04 7.56
CA GLN A 161 24.65 4.64 7.22
C GLN A 161 23.37 3.96 6.70
N GLN A 162 22.23 4.20 7.34
CA GLN A 162 20.93 3.68 6.91
C GLN A 162 20.55 4.21 5.52
N PHE A 163 20.73 5.50 5.27
CA PHE A 163 20.52 6.10 3.96
C PHE A 163 21.39 5.45 2.87
N LEU A 164 22.68 5.24 3.13
CA LEU A 164 23.60 4.63 2.17
C LEU A 164 23.21 3.18 1.87
N GLN A 165 22.78 2.42 2.88
CA GLN A 165 22.27 1.07 2.71
C GLN A 165 21.00 1.08 1.85
N GLU A 166 20.06 1.98 2.15
CA GLU A 166 18.80 2.09 1.40
C GLU A 166 19.05 2.44 -0.07
N CYS A 167 20.00 3.34 -0.35
CA CYS A 167 20.43 3.63 -1.72
C CYS A 167 21.01 2.40 -2.41
N ALA A 168 21.88 1.64 -1.74
CA ALA A 168 22.48 0.43 -2.28
C ALA A 168 21.43 -0.64 -2.61
N ASP A 169 20.48 -0.88 -1.70
CA ASP A 169 19.37 -1.82 -1.87
C ASP A 169 18.48 -1.46 -3.08
N ILE A 170 18.21 -0.16 -3.27
CA ILE A 170 17.43 0.31 -4.42
C ILE A 170 18.21 0.08 -5.72
N LEU A 171 19.50 0.43 -5.75
CA LEU A 171 20.35 0.25 -6.93
C LEU A 171 20.53 -1.23 -7.30
N GLU A 172 20.77 -2.10 -6.32
CA GLU A 172 20.85 -3.55 -6.52
C GLU A 172 19.56 -4.08 -7.14
N TRP A 173 18.41 -3.70 -6.58
CA TRP A 173 17.13 -4.13 -7.14
C TRP A 173 16.87 -3.58 -8.54
N ILE A 174 17.23 -2.33 -8.83
CA ILE A 174 17.13 -1.78 -10.19
C ILE A 174 17.96 -2.63 -11.15
N GLY A 175 19.19 -2.99 -10.77
CA GLY A 175 20.06 -3.88 -11.54
C GLY A 175 19.41 -5.25 -11.79
N ASP A 176 18.83 -5.86 -10.76
CA ASP A 176 18.13 -7.15 -10.88
C ASP A 176 16.93 -7.11 -11.83
N LYS A 177 16.24 -5.96 -11.90
CA LYS A 177 15.04 -5.78 -12.73
C LYS A 177 15.33 -5.22 -14.12
N GLU A 178 16.55 -4.77 -14.39
CA GLU A 178 16.90 -4.18 -15.68
C GLU A 178 16.65 -5.16 -16.84
N ALA A 179 16.98 -6.45 -16.65
CA ALA A 179 16.75 -7.49 -17.65
C ALA A 179 15.26 -7.67 -18.04
N ILE A 180 14.32 -7.37 -17.14
CA ILE A 180 12.88 -7.49 -17.41
C ILE A 180 12.43 -6.36 -18.35
N VAL A 181 12.90 -5.13 -18.12
CA VAL A 181 12.50 -3.96 -18.92
C VAL A 181 13.24 -3.86 -20.25
N THR A 182 14.45 -4.43 -20.34
CA THR A 182 15.24 -4.44 -21.59
C THR A 182 14.97 -5.67 -22.47
N SER A 183 14.14 -6.62 -22.02
CA SER A 183 13.79 -7.79 -22.84
C SER A 183 13.11 -7.38 -24.13
N VAL A 184 13.50 -8.01 -25.23
CA VAL A 184 12.92 -7.81 -26.57
C VAL A 184 11.89 -8.88 -26.93
N GLU A 185 11.74 -9.93 -26.12
CA GLU A 185 10.82 -11.04 -26.38
C GLU A 185 9.36 -10.54 -26.36
N LEU A 186 8.57 -10.80 -27.39
CA LEU A 186 7.15 -10.42 -27.42
C LEU A 186 6.20 -11.61 -27.36
N GLY A 187 6.71 -12.83 -27.57
CA GLY A 187 5.90 -14.03 -27.75
C GLY A 187 5.58 -14.27 -29.22
N GLU A 188 5.64 -15.54 -29.62
CA GLU A 188 5.40 -15.96 -31.01
C GLU A 188 3.89 -16.14 -31.28
N ASP A 189 3.13 -16.50 -30.25
CA ASP A 189 1.68 -16.74 -30.30
C ASP A 189 0.93 -15.91 -29.25
N TRP A 190 -0.41 -16.02 -29.29
CA TRP A 190 -1.29 -15.32 -28.35
C TRP A 190 -1.03 -15.70 -26.90
N GLU A 191 -0.88 -17.00 -26.59
CA GLU A 191 -0.73 -17.48 -25.21
C GLU A 191 0.54 -16.93 -24.56
N ARG A 192 1.67 -17.01 -25.28
CA ARG A 192 2.96 -16.51 -24.81
C ARG A 192 2.96 -14.99 -24.68
N THR A 193 2.39 -14.28 -25.65
CA THR A 193 2.32 -12.81 -25.63
C THR A 193 1.48 -12.32 -24.45
N GLU A 194 0.31 -12.92 -24.23
CA GLU A 194 -0.59 -12.60 -23.12
C GLU A 194 0.06 -12.92 -21.77
N PHE A 195 0.77 -14.05 -21.66
CA PHE A 195 1.52 -14.40 -20.47
C PHE A 195 2.60 -13.36 -20.15
N LEU A 196 3.41 -12.96 -21.14
CA LEU A 196 4.45 -11.95 -20.97
C LEU A 196 3.85 -10.59 -20.59
N HIS A 197 2.73 -10.21 -21.21
CA HIS A 197 2.01 -8.98 -20.88
C HIS A 197 1.53 -8.98 -19.42
N LYS A 198 0.86 -10.04 -18.96
CA LYS A 198 0.40 -10.17 -17.57
C LYS A 198 1.55 -10.17 -16.56
N LYS A 199 2.61 -10.91 -16.84
CA LYS A 199 3.83 -10.91 -16.00
C LYS A 199 4.45 -9.51 -15.91
N PHE A 200 4.36 -8.72 -16.98
CA PHE A 200 4.85 -7.35 -16.98
C PHE A 200 3.92 -6.38 -16.23
N GLU A 201 2.61 -6.62 -16.22
CA GLU A 201 1.67 -5.89 -15.36
C GLU A 201 1.94 -6.15 -13.87
N GLU A 202 2.26 -7.40 -13.49
CA GLU A 202 2.72 -7.73 -12.13
C GLU A 202 3.99 -6.95 -11.76
N PHE A 203 4.97 -6.89 -12.67
CA PHE A 203 6.18 -6.07 -12.46
C PHE A 203 5.87 -4.58 -12.27
N GLN A 204 4.87 -4.03 -12.96
CA GLN A 204 4.48 -2.62 -12.77
C GLN A 204 3.90 -2.35 -11.39
N VAL A 205 3.16 -3.31 -10.82
CA VAL A 205 2.66 -3.21 -9.44
C VAL A 205 3.85 -3.18 -8.47
N ASP A 206 4.82 -4.07 -8.66
CA ASP A 206 6.04 -4.09 -7.84
C ASP A 206 6.85 -2.78 -7.96
N LEU A 207 6.97 -2.24 -9.18
CA LEU A 207 7.64 -0.97 -9.45
C LEU A 207 6.93 0.19 -8.75
N ALA A 208 5.59 0.25 -8.81
CA ALA A 208 4.82 1.28 -8.13
C ALA A 208 4.95 1.22 -6.61
N ALA A 209 4.93 0.01 -6.03
CA ALA A 209 5.07 -0.20 -4.59
C ALA A 209 6.43 0.28 -4.04
N ARG A 210 7.49 0.24 -4.86
CA ARG A 210 8.84 0.67 -4.45
C ARG A 210 9.08 2.16 -4.51
N LYS A 211 8.18 2.93 -5.13
CA LYS A 211 8.30 4.40 -5.20
C LYS A 211 8.43 5.03 -3.82
N GLY A 212 7.76 4.50 -2.80
CA GLY A 212 7.86 5.01 -1.42
C GLY A 212 9.26 4.95 -0.82
N ARG A 213 10.09 3.95 -1.20
CA ARG A 213 11.50 3.86 -0.74
C ARG A 213 12.35 4.97 -1.36
N LEU A 214 12.15 5.24 -2.66
CA LEU A 214 12.77 6.35 -3.36
C LEU A 214 12.39 7.71 -2.74
N ASP A 215 11.09 7.88 -2.45
CA ASP A 215 10.60 9.10 -1.81
C ASP A 215 11.26 9.30 -0.42
N GLY A 216 11.49 8.23 0.34
CA GLY A 216 12.23 8.27 1.61
C GLY A 216 13.70 8.70 1.46
N VAL A 217 14.41 8.17 0.46
CA VAL A 217 15.79 8.61 0.12
C VAL A 217 15.82 10.10 -0.23
N ASN A 218 14.84 10.56 -1.03
CA ASN A 218 14.73 11.96 -1.40
C ASN A 218 14.38 12.86 -0.21
N GLN A 219 13.48 12.43 0.67
CA GLN A 219 13.13 13.15 1.88
C GLN A 219 14.36 13.35 2.77
N TYR A 220 15.09 12.27 3.08
CA TYR A 220 16.29 12.36 3.92
C TYR A 220 17.35 13.31 3.34
N ALA A 221 17.58 13.24 2.02
CA ALA A 221 18.54 14.12 1.37
C ALA A 221 18.13 15.60 1.40
N ASN A 222 16.83 15.88 1.29
CA ASN A 222 16.29 17.24 1.44
C ASN A 222 16.42 17.75 2.87
N GLU A 223 16.07 16.94 3.87
CA GLU A 223 16.25 17.28 5.29
C GLU A 223 17.72 17.59 5.60
N CYS A 224 18.65 16.78 5.08
CA CYS A 224 20.09 17.03 5.23
C CYS A 224 20.55 18.33 4.55
N ALA A 225 19.88 18.76 3.48
CA ALA A 225 20.17 20.03 2.81
C ALA A 225 19.66 21.23 3.62
N GLU A 226 18.54 21.09 4.32
CA GLU A 226 17.99 22.12 5.22
C GLU A 226 18.83 22.27 6.50
N GLU A 227 19.42 21.17 6.98
CA GLU A 227 20.26 21.13 8.19
C GLU A 227 21.76 21.44 7.94
N ASP A 228 22.17 21.80 6.72
CA ASP A 228 23.57 22.00 6.33
C ASP A 228 24.48 20.81 6.73
N HIS A 229 24.02 19.58 6.44
CA HIS A 229 24.71 18.36 6.83
C HIS A 229 26.17 18.31 6.29
N PRO A 230 27.18 17.94 7.08
CA PRO A 230 28.59 17.92 6.64
C PRO A 230 28.84 17.05 5.39
N ASP A 231 28.20 15.88 5.33
CA ASP A 231 28.30 14.95 4.21
C ASP A 231 27.28 15.22 3.08
N LEU A 232 26.69 16.42 3.01
CA LEU A 232 25.70 16.78 1.99
C LEU A 232 26.17 16.49 0.55
N PRO A 233 27.44 16.71 0.15
CA PRO A 233 27.91 16.35 -1.19
C PRO A 233 27.80 14.84 -1.49
N LEU A 234 28.10 13.99 -0.52
CA LEU A 234 27.97 12.54 -0.65
C LEU A 234 26.50 12.14 -0.74
N ILE A 235 25.66 12.69 0.14
CA ILE A 235 24.22 12.42 0.19
C ILE A 235 23.56 12.79 -1.13
N LYS A 236 23.82 14.00 -1.65
CA LYS A 236 23.30 14.45 -2.95
C LYS A 236 23.80 13.57 -4.10
N GLY A 237 25.10 13.23 -4.12
CA GLY A 237 25.64 12.34 -5.14
C GLY A 237 24.92 10.98 -5.18
N LYS A 238 24.61 10.42 -4.01
CA LYS A 238 23.86 9.16 -3.91
C LYS A 238 22.38 9.31 -4.26
N GLN A 239 21.75 10.39 -3.83
CA GLN A 239 20.38 10.74 -4.22
C GLN A 239 20.24 10.83 -5.74
N ASP A 240 21.16 11.57 -6.39
CA ASP A 240 21.17 11.76 -7.84
C ASP A 240 21.40 10.44 -8.59
N GLU A 241 22.30 9.59 -8.10
CA GLU A 241 22.57 8.26 -8.66
C GLU A 241 21.30 7.38 -8.64
N VAL A 242 20.64 7.30 -7.48
CA VAL A 242 19.41 6.50 -7.30
C VAL A 242 18.28 7.06 -8.17
N ASN A 243 18.08 8.38 -8.18
CA ASN A 243 17.04 9.01 -9.00
C ASN A 243 17.28 8.80 -10.49
N ALA A 244 18.51 8.94 -10.98
CA ALA A 244 18.85 8.71 -12.37
C ALA A 244 18.62 7.25 -12.78
N ALA A 245 19.01 6.29 -11.94
CA ALA A 245 18.77 4.87 -12.17
C ALA A 245 17.26 4.55 -12.19
N TRP A 246 16.49 5.15 -11.27
CA TRP A 246 15.04 4.97 -11.19
C TRP A 246 14.33 5.53 -12.43
N GLU A 247 14.64 6.76 -12.84
CA GLU A 247 14.04 7.38 -14.01
C GLU A 247 14.34 6.60 -15.29
N ARG A 248 15.58 6.09 -15.42
CA ARG A 248 15.94 5.19 -16.52
C ARG A 248 15.09 3.91 -16.50
N LEU A 249 15.00 3.22 -15.36
CA LEU A 249 14.21 2.00 -15.24
C LEU A 249 12.73 2.25 -15.55
N HIS A 250 12.16 3.32 -15.00
CA HIS A 250 10.77 3.71 -15.22
C HIS A 250 10.49 4.07 -16.69
N GLY A 251 11.39 4.81 -17.34
CA GLY A 251 11.30 5.12 -18.77
C GLY A 251 11.33 3.86 -19.63
N LEU A 252 12.25 2.94 -19.38
CA LEU A 252 12.34 1.64 -20.06
C LEU A 252 11.10 0.79 -19.79
N ALA A 253 10.59 0.79 -18.56
CA ALA A 253 9.39 0.05 -18.20
C ALA A 253 8.15 0.55 -18.96
N LEU A 254 8.00 1.86 -19.12
CA LEU A 254 6.90 2.46 -19.88
C LEU A 254 6.98 2.09 -21.37
N GLN A 255 8.18 2.13 -21.95
CA GLN A 255 8.41 1.70 -23.33
C GLN A 255 8.06 0.23 -23.51
N ARG A 256 8.56 -0.63 -22.62
CA ARG A 256 8.31 -2.07 -22.64
C ARG A 256 6.83 -2.41 -22.49
N ARG A 257 6.11 -1.74 -21.59
CA ARG A 257 4.65 -1.86 -21.44
C ARG A 257 3.94 -1.58 -22.76
N LYS A 258 4.26 -0.45 -23.38
CA LYS A 258 3.64 -0.03 -24.64
C LYS A 258 3.88 -1.09 -25.73
N THR A 259 5.11 -1.59 -25.85
CA THR A 259 5.46 -2.62 -26.84
C THR A 259 4.71 -3.94 -26.59
N LEU A 260 4.67 -4.42 -25.35
CA LEU A 260 3.94 -5.66 -25.00
C LEU A 260 2.42 -5.51 -25.17
N SER A 261 1.85 -4.38 -24.77
CA SER A 261 0.43 -4.10 -24.93
C SER A 261 0.04 -4.05 -26.42
N ASN A 262 0.83 -3.38 -27.25
CA ASN A 262 0.63 -3.36 -28.70
C ASN A 262 0.69 -4.77 -29.31
N ALA A 263 1.67 -5.58 -28.92
CA ALA A 263 1.81 -6.97 -29.39
C ALA A 263 0.62 -7.84 -28.95
N ALA A 264 0.20 -7.72 -27.68
CA ALA A 264 -0.96 -8.43 -27.14
C ALA A 264 -2.26 -8.05 -27.87
N ASP A 265 -2.46 -6.76 -28.16
CA ASP A 265 -3.62 -6.27 -28.90
C ASP A 265 -3.70 -6.83 -30.32
N LEU A 266 -2.55 -6.91 -31.01
CA LEU A 266 -2.43 -7.52 -32.33
C LEU A 266 -2.74 -9.02 -32.29
N GLN A 267 -2.15 -9.77 -31.35
CA GLN A 267 -2.39 -11.20 -31.23
C GLN A 267 -3.85 -11.51 -30.86
N ARG A 268 -4.44 -10.72 -29.95
CA ARG A 268 -5.86 -10.84 -29.59
C ARG A 268 -6.77 -10.58 -30.79
N PHE A 269 -6.46 -9.58 -31.62
CA PHE A 269 -7.19 -9.37 -32.88
C PHE A 269 -7.08 -10.58 -33.81
N LYS A 270 -5.86 -11.11 -34.03
CA LYS A 270 -5.65 -12.28 -34.90
C LYS A 270 -6.46 -13.50 -34.43
N ARG A 271 -6.50 -13.74 -33.12
CA ARG A 271 -7.33 -14.78 -32.50
C ARG A 271 -8.81 -14.52 -32.71
N ASP A 272 -9.30 -13.34 -32.34
CA ASP A 272 -10.74 -13.01 -32.40
C ASP A 272 -11.30 -13.08 -33.84
N VAL A 273 -10.50 -12.69 -34.85
CA VAL A 273 -10.88 -12.85 -36.26
C VAL A 273 -10.95 -14.32 -36.66
N THR A 274 -9.95 -15.12 -36.27
CA THR A 274 -9.92 -16.57 -36.55
C THR A 274 -11.13 -17.28 -35.91
N GLU A 275 -11.45 -16.94 -34.67
CA GLU A 275 -12.62 -17.47 -33.96
C GLU A 275 -13.93 -17.05 -34.63
N ALA A 276 -14.06 -15.79 -35.06
CA ALA A 276 -15.25 -15.32 -35.77
C ALA A 276 -15.43 -16.04 -37.12
N ILE A 277 -14.36 -16.21 -37.91
CA ILE A 277 -14.41 -16.95 -39.17
C ILE A 277 -14.77 -18.42 -38.91
N HIS A 278 -14.19 -19.03 -37.87
CA HIS A 278 -14.51 -20.41 -37.50
C HIS A 278 -16.00 -20.55 -37.14
N TRP A 279 -16.53 -19.64 -36.32
CA TRP A 279 -17.95 -19.62 -35.97
C TRP A 279 -18.84 -19.47 -37.21
N ILE A 280 -18.50 -18.58 -38.14
CA ILE A 280 -19.25 -18.39 -39.39
C ILE A 280 -19.31 -19.72 -40.16
N LYS A 281 -18.17 -20.37 -40.35
CA LYS A 281 -18.09 -21.66 -41.05
C LYS A 281 -18.84 -22.78 -40.34
N GLU A 282 -18.84 -22.79 -39.00
CA GLU A 282 -19.60 -23.75 -38.20
C GLU A 282 -21.12 -23.57 -38.39
N LYS A 283 -21.58 -22.33 -38.55
CA LYS A 283 -23.01 -22.02 -38.73
C LYS A 283 -23.51 -22.14 -40.17
N GLU A 284 -22.61 -22.10 -41.15
CA GLU A 284 -22.95 -22.17 -42.58
C GLU A 284 -23.87 -23.35 -42.94
N PRO A 285 -23.68 -24.60 -42.46
CA PRO A 285 -24.57 -25.71 -42.79
C PRO A 285 -26.03 -25.51 -42.37
N LEU A 286 -26.30 -24.70 -41.35
CA LEU A 286 -27.66 -24.41 -40.88
C LEU A 286 -28.44 -23.52 -41.86
N VAL A 287 -27.74 -22.67 -42.62
CA VAL A 287 -28.35 -21.78 -43.60
C VAL A 287 -28.36 -22.34 -45.02
N THR A 288 -27.58 -23.39 -45.28
CA THR A 288 -27.54 -24.06 -46.59
C THR A 288 -28.49 -25.26 -46.68
N SER A 289 -29.17 -25.62 -45.59
CA SER A 289 -30.21 -26.65 -45.61
C SER A 289 -31.31 -26.28 -46.62
N GLU A 290 -31.81 -27.27 -47.36
CA GLU A 290 -32.96 -27.12 -48.27
C GLU A 290 -34.26 -27.69 -47.65
N ASP A 291 -34.25 -28.03 -46.36
CA ASP A 291 -35.47 -28.39 -45.64
C ASP A 291 -36.24 -27.12 -45.27
N TYR A 292 -37.46 -27.00 -45.82
CA TYR A 292 -38.39 -25.89 -45.59
C TYR A 292 -39.70 -26.33 -44.92
N GLY A 293 -39.77 -27.58 -44.43
CA GLY A 293 -40.98 -28.15 -43.84
C GLY A 293 -41.98 -28.64 -44.89
N LYS A 294 -42.71 -29.69 -44.55
CA LYS A 294 -43.67 -30.38 -45.45
C LYS A 294 -45.13 -30.21 -45.04
N ASP A 295 -45.35 -29.62 -43.87
CA ASP A 295 -46.64 -29.35 -43.26
C ASP A 295 -46.55 -28.02 -42.47
N LEU A 296 -47.69 -27.46 -42.06
CA LEU A 296 -47.75 -26.18 -41.36
C LEU A 296 -46.91 -26.19 -40.07
N VAL A 297 -46.98 -27.27 -39.29
CA VAL A 297 -46.27 -27.36 -38.00
C VAL A 297 -44.74 -27.36 -38.21
N SER A 298 -44.23 -28.17 -39.14
CA SER A 298 -42.79 -28.26 -39.43
C SER A 298 -42.24 -26.98 -40.08
N SER A 299 -42.98 -26.39 -41.04
CA SER A 299 -42.58 -25.13 -41.70
C SER A 299 -42.58 -23.95 -40.72
N GLU A 300 -43.59 -23.85 -39.85
CA GLU A 300 -43.66 -22.83 -38.80
C GLU A 300 -42.51 -22.96 -37.79
N ALA A 301 -42.21 -24.19 -37.34
CA ALA A 301 -41.12 -24.45 -36.42
C ALA A 301 -39.75 -24.08 -37.02
N LEU A 302 -39.51 -24.46 -38.28
CA LEU A 302 -38.28 -24.10 -39.00
C LEU A 302 -38.15 -22.59 -39.21
N PHE A 303 -39.24 -21.91 -39.57
CA PHE A 303 -39.25 -20.46 -39.75
C PHE A 303 -38.97 -19.70 -38.44
N HIS A 304 -39.58 -20.13 -37.33
CA HIS A 304 -39.31 -19.55 -36.01
C HIS A 304 -37.87 -19.83 -35.55
N SER A 305 -37.35 -21.03 -35.80
CA SER A 305 -35.95 -21.38 -35.53
C SER A 305 -34.98 -20.47 -36.29
N HIS A 306 -35.25 -20.22 -37.59
CA HIS A 306 -34.45 -19.32 -38.41
C HIS A 306 -34.51 -17.87 -37.91
N LYS A 307 -35.68 -17.37 -37.50
CA LYS A 307 -35.78 -16.06 -36.83
C LYS A 307 -34.94 -15.99 -35.54
N GLY A 308 -34.80 -17.10 -34.83
CA GLY A 308 -33.86 -17.22 -33.70
C GLY A 308 -32.40 -17.10 -34.15
N PHE A 309 -32.04 -17.77 -35.24
CA PHE A 309 -30.71 -17.70 -35.84
C PHE A 309 -30.33 -16.29 -36.30
N GLU A 310 -31.26 -15.54 -36.89
CA GLU A 310 -31.07 -14.13 -37.29
C GLU A 310 -30.65 -13.24 -36.12
N ARG A 311 -31.13 -13.51 -34.89
CA ARG A 311 -30.69 -12.77 -33.69
C ARG A 311 -29.22 -13.07 -33.36
N ASN A 312 -28.78 -14.31 -33.52
CA ASN A 312 -27.37 -14.68 -33.35
C ASN A 312 -26.49 -14.00 -34.42
N LEU A 313 -26.98 -13.91 -35.66
CA LEU A 313 -26.31 -13.17 -36.71
C LEU A 313 -26.19 -11.68 -36.38
N ALA A 314 -27.22 -11.06 -35.79
CA ALA A 314 -27.14 -9.65 -35.39
C ALA A 314 -26.01 -9.38 -34.38
N VAL A 315 -25.83 -10.27 -33.38
CA VAL A 315 -24.71 -10.16 -32.42
C VAL A 315 -23.36 -10.33 -33.12
N MET A 316 -23.27 -11.25 -34.09
CA MET A 316 -22.05 -11.43 -34.88
C MET A 316 -21.78 -10.23 -35.81
N ASP A 317 -22.80 -9.57 -36.34
CA ASP A 317 -22.67 -8.35 -37.15
C ASP A 317 -21.97 -7.24 -36.35
N ASP A 318 -22.40 -7.03 -35.10
CA ASP A 318 -21.76 -6.07 -34.19
C ASP A 318 -20.31 -6.46 -33.90
N LYS A 319 -20.03 -7.76 -33.73
CA LYS A 319 -18.66 -8.24 -33.53
C LYS A 319 -17.78 -8.04 -34.76
N VAL A 320 -18.28 -8.30 -35.96
CA VAL A 320 -17.57 -8.09 -37.22
C VAL A 320 -17.25 -6.61 -37.42
N LYS A 321 -18.21 -5.71 -37.13
CA LYS A 321 -17.99 -4.25 -37.14
C LYS A 321 -16.90 -3.83 -36.16
N GLU A 322 -16.94 -4.35 -34.92
CA GLU A 322 -15.92 -4.09 -33.90
C GLU A 322 -14.53 -4.52 -34.39
N LEU A 323 -14.42 -5.74 -34.94
CA LEU A 323 -13.16 -6.28 -35.45
C LEU A 323 -12.64 -5.50 -36.66
N CYS A 324 -13.52 -5.05 -37.56
CA CYS A 324 -13.14 -4.18 -38.69
C CYS A 324 -12.56 -2.85 -38.19
N ALA A 325 -13.23 -2.20 -37.23
CA ALA A 325 -12.75 -0.95 -36.65
C ALA A 325 -11.43 -1.15 -35.89
N LYS A 326 -11.25 -2.30 -35.23
CA LYS A 326 -9.98 -2.66 -34.57
C LYS A 326 -8.86 -2.89 -35.60
N ALA A 327 -9.16 -3.56 -36.71
CA ALA A 327 -8.21 -3.75 -37.81
C ALA A 327 -7.70 -2.40 -38.35
N ASP A 328 -8.60 -1.45 -38.60
CA ASP A 328 -8.25 -0.11 -39.11
C ASP A 328 -7.30 0.62 -38.16
N LYS A 329 -7.55 0.57 -36.85
CA LYS A 329 -6.65 1.14 -35.84
C LYS A 329 -5.31 0.40 -35.78
N LEU A 330 -5.33 -0.94 -35.85
CA LEU A 330 -4.13 -1.75 -35.78
C LEU A 330 -3.21 -1.51 -36.99
N MET A 331 -3.75 -1.34 -38.20
CA MET A 331 -2.97 -1.02 -39.39
C MET A 331 -2.21 0.30 -39.28
N LEU A 332 -2.78 1.31 -38.61
CA LEU A 332 -2.08 2.58 -38.36
C LEU A 332 -0.96 2.42 -37.33
N SER A 333 -1.19 1.61 -36.29
CA SER A 333 -0.22 1.39 -35.21
C SER A 333 0.87 0.35 -35.54
N HIS A 334 0.62 -0.55 -36.49
CA HIS A 334 1.52 -1.62 -36.93
C HIS A 334 1.68 -1.63 -38.45
N PRO A 335 2.39 -0.66 -39.05
CA PRO A 335 2.51 -0.55 -40.51
C PRO A 335 3.14 -1.78 -41.18
N SER A 336 4.02 -2.51 -40.48
CA SER A 336 4.63 -3.76 -40.96
C SER A 336 3.62 -4.89 -41.14
N ASP A 337 2.64 -4.97 -40.23
CA ASP A 337 1.62 -6.02 -40.22
C ASP A 337 0.36 -5.59 -40.98
N ALA A 338 0.26 -4.32 -41.40
CA ALA A 338 -0.91 -3.75 -42.04
C ALA A 338 -1.43 -4.56 -43.25
N PRO A 339 -0.58 -5.09 -44.17
CA PRO A 339 -1.06 -5.92 -45.28
C PRO A 339 -1.74 -7.21 -44.80
N HIS A 340 -1.17 -7.86 -43.78
CA HIS A 340 -1.73 -9.09 -43.23
C HIS A 340 -3.02 -8.81 -42.43
N ILE A 341 -3.05 -7.74 -41.65
CA ILE A 341 -4.25 -7.28 -40.93
C ILE A 341 -5.39 -6.97 -41.91
N GLN A 342 -5.08 -6.29 -43.02
CA GLN A 342 -6.03 -6.00 -44.08
C GLN A 342 -6.59 -7.28 -44.70
N GLN A 343 -5.73 -8.25 -45.03
CA GLN A 343 -6.18 -9.54 -45.57
C GLN A 343 -7.14 -10.25 -44.60
N MET A 344 -6.80 -10.32 -43.31
CA MET A 344 -7.67 -10.93 -42.30
C MET A 344 -9.03 -10.20 -42.18
N LYS A 345 -9.02 -8.87 -42.29
CA LYS A 345 -10.25 -8.06 -42.31
C LYS A 345 -11.10 -8.38 -43.54
N GLU A 346 -10.50 -8.45 -44.72
CA GLU A 346 -11.19 -8.79 -45.98
C GLU A 346 -11.77 -10.20 -45.94
N ASP A 347 -11.01 -11.18 -45.43
CA ASP A 347 -11.48 -12.55 -45.26
C ASP A 347 -12.69 -12.60 -44.33
N LEU A 348 -12.64 -11.90 -43.18
CA LEU A 348 -13.76 -11.82 -42.25
C LEU A 348 -15.01 -11.21 -42.91
N VAL A 349 -14.85 -10.07 -43.59
CA VAL A 349 -15.96 -9.37 -44.26
C VAL A 349 -16.55 -10.23 -45.38
N SER A 350 -15.72 -10.94 -46.15
CA SER A 350 -16.17 -11.83 -47.21
C SER A 350 -16.96 -13.02 -46.67
N ASN A 351 -16.46 -13.69 -45.62
CA ASN A 351 -17.17 -14.81 -44.98
C ASN A 351 -18.49 -14.32 -44.36
N TRP A 352 -18.48 -13.13 -43.75
CA TRP A 352 -19.67 -12.53 -43.15
C TRP A 352 -20.74 -12.16 -44.19
N GLY A 353 -20.34 -11.56 -45.31
CA GLY A 353 -21.23 -11.25 -46.43
C GLY A 353 -21.86 -12.52 -47.02
N HIS A 354 -21.07 -13.59 -47.16
CA HIS A 354 -21.54 -14.88 -47.68
C HIS A 354 -22.63 -15.51 -46.81
N ILE A 355 -22.38 -15.69 -45.51
CA ILE A 355 -23.38 -16.31 -44.62
C ILE A 355 -24.66 -15.47 -44.49
N ARG A 356 -24.55 -14.13 -44.51
CA ARG A 356 -25.71 -13.23 -44.51
C ARG A 356 -26.55 -13.38 -45.78
N GLY A 357 -25.89 -13.53 -46.93
CA GLY A 357 -26.57 -13.81 -48.20
C GLY A 357 -27.33 -15.13 -48.16
N LEU A 358 -26.68 -16.21 -47.69
CA LEU A 358 -27.33 -17.51 -47.51
C LEU A 358 -28.50 -17.46 -46.52
N ALA A 359 -28.32 -16.79 -45.39
CA ALA A 359 -29.37 -16.64 -44.37
C ALA A 359 -30.59 -15.90 -44.91
N THR A 360 -30.37 -14.82 -45.67
CA THR A 360 -31.45 -14.05 -46.31
C THR A 360 -32.20 -14.92 -47.32
N SER A 361 -31.48 -15.65 -48.19
CA SER A 361 -32.11 -16.54 -49.17
C SER A 361 -32.90 -17.68 -48.50
N ARG A 362 -32.38 -18.27 -47.42
CA ARG A 362 -33.11 -19.30 -46.68
C ARG A 362 -34.34 -18.73 -45.96
N TYR A 363 -34.25 -17.52 -45.42
CA TYR A 363 -35.40 -16.85 -44.80
C TYR A 363 -36.54 -16.68 -45.80
N GLU A 364 -36.25 -16.20 -47.01
CA GLU A 364 -37.25 -16.01 -48.09
C GLU A 364 -37.94 -17.34 -48.44
N LYS A 365 -37.16 -18.42 -48.60
CA LYS A 365 -37.70 -19.75 -48.92
C LYS A 365 -38.51 -20.36 -47.77
N LEU A 366 -38.05 -20.22 -46.52
CA LEU A 366 -38.81 -20.66 -45.34
C LEU A 366 -40.11 -19.88 -45.17
N GLN A 367 -40.07 -18.57 -45.40
CA GLN A 367 -41.23 -17.70 -45.35
C GLN A 367 -42.26 -18.10 -46.42
N ALA A 368 -41.81 -18.31 -47.66
CA ALA A 368 -42.63 -18.79 -48.77
C ALA A 368 -43.30 -20.14 -48.44
N SER A 369 -42.51 -21.13 -47.99
CA SER A 369 -43.02 -22.44 -47.56
C SER A 369 -44.03 -22.34 -46.42
N TYR A 370 -43.74 -21.53 -45.39
CA TYR A 370 -44.65 -21.32 -44.26
C TYR A 370 -46.00 -20.75 -44.70
N TRP A 371 -46.00 -19.69 -45.52
CA TRP A 371 -47.25 -19.09 -46.00
C TRP A 371 -48.02 -20.03 -46.92
N TYR A 372 -47.32 -20.79 -47.76
CA TYR A 372 -47.93 -21.81 -48.59
C TYR A 372 -48.61 -22.91 -47.76
N GLN A 373 -47.91 -23.48 -46.78
CA GLN A 373 -48.47 -24.50 -45.88
C GLN A 373 -49.61 -23.94 -45.02
N ARG A 374 -49.54 -22.66 -44.64
CA ARG A 374 -50.63 -21.96 -43.94
C ARG A 374 -51.88 -21.86 -44.80
N PHE A 375 -51.73 -21.41 -46.04
CA PHE A 375 -52.82 -21.35 -47.01
C PHE A 375 -53.45 -22.74 -47.23
N LEU A 376 -52.63 -23.79 -47.40
CA LEU A 376 -53.14 -25.15 -47.56
C LEU A 376 -53.94 -25.63 -46.34
N SER A 377 -53.42 -25.40 -45.13
CA SER A 377 -54.11 -25.76 -43.89
C SER A 377 -55.44 -25.03 -43.75
N ASP A 378 -55.44 -23.71 -44.01
CA ASP A 378 -56.66 -22.90 -43.96
C ASP A 378 -57.66 -23.36 -45.04
N PHE A 379 -57.23 -23.64 -46.27
CA PHE A 379 -58.08 -24.18 -47.33
C PHE A 379 -58.68 -25.53 -46.98
N ASP A 380 -57.90 -26.48 -46.44
CA ASP A 380 -58.37 -27.81 -46.08
C ASP A 380 -59.40 -27.74 -44.94
N GLU A 381 -59.17 -26.89 -43.93
CA GLU A 381 -60.11 -26.64 -42.84
C GLU A 381 -61.41 -26.00 -43.33
N LEU A 382 -61.32 -24.95 -44.16
CA LEU A 382 -62.48 -24.24 -44.73
C LEU A 382 -63.26 -25.14 -45.68
N SER A 383 -62.59 -25.92 -46.52
CA SER A 383 -63.21 -26.91 -47.40
C SER A 383 -63.90 -28.02 -46.61
N GLY A 384 -63.30 -28.48 -45.51
CA GLY A 384 -63.90 -29.44 -44.59
C GLY A 384 -65.17 -28.88 -43.95
N TRP A 385 -65.11 -27.66 -43.42
CA TRP A 385 -66.26 -26.96 -42.85
C TRP A 385 -67.38 -26.75 -43.88
N MET A 386 -67.05 -26.31 -45.11
CA MET A 386 -68.04 -26.15 -46.17
C MET A 386 -68.75 -27.47 -46.50
N LYS A 387 -68.00 -28.58 -46.59
CA LYS A 387 -68.58 -29.92 -46.80
C LYS A 387 -69.51 -30.32 -45.66
N GLU A 388 -69.10 -30.07 -44.42
CA GLU A 388 -69.92 -30.33 -43.23
C GLU A 388 -71.22 -29.51 -43.25
N LYS A 389 -71.13 -28.18 -43.43
CA LYS A 389 -72.31 -27.31 -43.50
C LYS A 389 -73.22 -27.66 -44.67
N THR A 390 -72.66 -27.99 -45.83
CA THR A 390 -73.44 -28.47 -46.99
C THR A 390 -74.18 -29.76 -46.66
N ALA A 391 -73.55 -30.70 -45.94
CA ALA A 391 -74.20 -31.93 -45.50
C ALA A 391 -75.33 -31.67 -44.48
N LEU A 392 -75.12 -30.76 -43.52
CA LEU A 392 -76.15 -30.36 -42.54
C LEU A 392 -77.35 -29.68 -43.20
N ILE A 393 -77.11 -28.77 -44.16
CA ILE A 393 -78.17 -28.14 -44.95
C ILE A 393 -78.96 -29.20 -45.72
N ASN A 394 -78.29 -30.18 -46.33
CA ASN A 394 -78.94 -31.29 -47.03
C ASN A 394 -79.69 -32.26 -46.07
N ALA A 395 -79.39 -32.21 -44.77
CA ALA A 395 -80.02 -33.02 -43.73
C ALA A 395 -81.13 -32.29 -42.95
N ASP A 396 -81.54 -31.07 -43.38
CA ASP A 396 -82.59 -30.23 -42.76
C ASP A 396 -82.28 -29.74 -41.32
N GLU A 397 -81.01 -29.74 -40.91
CA GLU A 397 -80.55 -29.12 -39.65
C GLU A 397 -79.95 -27.74 -39.92
N LEU A 398 -80.57 -26.68 -39.40
CA LEU A 398 -80.14 -25.29 -39.62
C LEU A 398 -78.90 -24.94 -38.77
N PRO A 399 -77.78 -24.48 -39.39
CA PRO A 399 -76.65 -23.92 -38.66
C PRO A 399 -77.06 -22.64 -37.91
N THR A 400 -76.37 -22.30 -36.82
CA THR A 400 -76.63 -21.04 -36.09
C THR A 400 -75.87 -19.86 -36.73
N ASP A 401 -76.51 -18.70 -36.87
CA ASP A 401 -75.96 -17.51 -37.59
C ASP A 401 -74.57 -17.06 -37.09
N HIS A 402 -74.31 -17.17 -35.78
CA HIS A 402 -73.03 -16.75 -35.19
C HIS A 402 -71.81 -17.58 -35.65
N GLU A 403 -72.02 -18.80 -36.16
CA GLU A 403 -70.92 -19.63 -36.67
C GLU A 403 -70.52 -19.26 -38.11
N ILE A 404 -71.44 -18.68 -38.89
CA ILE A 404 -71.19 -18.31 -40.29
C ILE A 404 -70.33 -17.04 -40.34
N ASP A 405 -70.68 -16.03 -39.54
CA ASP A 405 -69.95 -14.77 -39.46
C ASP A 405 -68.49 -14.94 -39.00
N SER A 406 -68.21 -15.90 -38.11
CA SER A 406 -66.85 -16.17 -37.63
C SER A 406 -65.96 -16.87 -38.67
N TYR A 407 -66.54 -17.53 -39.67
CA TYR A 407 -65.79 -18.17 -40.75
C TYR A 407 -65.55 -17.23 -41.93
N ASP A 408 -66.37 -16.19 -42.13
CA ASP A 408 -66.18 -15.16 -43.17
C ASP A 408 -64.80 -14.49 -43.04
N ASP A 409 -64.43 -14.08 -41.82
CA ASP A 409 -63.10 -13.53 -41.51
C ASP A 409 -61.96 -14.51 -41.87
N ARG A 410 -62.19 -15.82 -41.70
CA ARG A 410 -61.19 -16.85 -42.03
C ARG A 410 -61.07 -17.08 -43.54
N PHE A 411 -62.18 -17.04 -44.27
CA PHE A 411 -62.16 -17.07 -45.74
C PHE A 411 -61.41 -15.88 -46.30
N GLN A 412 -61.69 -14.68 -45.79
CA GLN A 412 -61.00 -13.47 -46.20
C GLN A 412 -59.49 -13.57 -45.91
N SER A 413 -59.09 -14.03 -44.72
CA SER A 413 -57.68 -14.21 -44.38
C SER A 413 -56.97 -15.25 -45.27
N ALA A 414 -57.66 -16.34 -45.64
CA ALA A 414 -57.11 -17.35 -46.53
C ALA A 414 -56.94 -16.82 -47.97
N ASP A 415 -57.94 -16.09 -48.48
CA ASP A 415 -57.90 -15.41 -49.78
C ASP A 415 -56.77 -14.37 -49.85
N GLU A 416 -56.63 -13.54 -48.82
CA GLU A 416 -55.52 -12.57 -48.70
C GLU A 416 -54.16 -13.26 -48.72
N THR A 417 -54.02 -14.40 -48.03
CA THR A 417 -52.78 -15.20 -48.03
C THR A 417 -52.51 -15.81 -49.40
N GLY A 418 -53.53 -16.35 -50.06
CA GLY A 418 -53.43 -16.91 -51.42
C GLY A 418 -53.04 -15.84 -52.44
N GLN A 419 -53.70 -14.68 -52.41
CA GLN A 419 -53.38 -13.56 -53.29
C GLN A 419 -51.94 -13.06 -53.07
N ALA A 420 -51.49 -12.96 -51.82
CA ALA A 420 -50.11 -12.59 -51.52
C ALA A 420 -49.07 -13.60 -52.08
N LEU A 421 -49.38 -14.90 -52.06
CA LEU A 421 -48.54 -15.93 -52.68
C LEU A 421 -48.50 -15.81 -54.21
N LEU A 422 -49.63 -15.49 -54.84
CA LEU A 422 -49.72 -15.26 -56.29
C LEU A 422 -48.96 -14.00 -56.71
N ASP A 423 -49.11 -12.91 -55.96
CA ASP A 423 -48.41 -11.64 -56.20
C ASP A 423 -46.89 -11.80 -56.05
N ALA A 424 -46.46 -12.66 -55.13
CA ALA A 424 -45.06 -13.03 -54.93
C ALA A 424 -44.53 -14.04 -55.99
N ASN A 425 -45.37 -14.48 -56.93
CA ASN A 425 -45.06 -15.48 -57.95
C ASN A 425 -44.45 -16.77 -57.34
N HIS A 426 -45.10 -17.28 -56.28
CA HIS A 426 -44.69 -18.49 -55.58
C HIS A 426 -44.61 -19.70 -56.53
N GLU A 427 -43.72 -20.67 -56.27
CA GLU A 427 -43.52 -21.84 -57.15
C GLU A 427 -44.79 -22.69 -57.31
N ALA A 428 -45.66 -22.69 -56.30
CA ALA A 428 -46.96 -23.38 -56.29
C ALA A 428 -48.14 -22.49 -56.75
N SER A 429 -47.90 -21.40 -57.48
CA SER A 429 -48.96 -20.44 -57.87
C SER A 429 -50.14 -21.06 -58.63
N ASP A 430 -49.91 -22.12 -59.42
CA ASP A 430 -50.99 -22.79 -60.14
C ASP A 430 -51.90 -23.58 -59.19
N GLU A 431 -51.33 -24.26 -58.18
CA GLU A 431 -52.10 -24.96 -57.14
C GLU A 431 -52.83 -23.97 -56.23
N VAL A 432 -52.19 -22.83 -55.89
CA VAL A 432 -52.82 -21.75 -55.11
C VAL A 432 -53.97 -21.09 -55.88
N ARG A 433 -53.97 -21.10 -57.22
CA ARG A 433 -55.08 -20.56 -58.02
C ARG A 433 -56.23 -21.55 -58.18
N GLU A 434 -55.94 -22.85 -58.12
CA GLU A 434 -56.95 -23.91 -58.20
C GLU A 434 -57.75 -24.03 -56.90
N LYS A 435 -57.05 -23.95 -55.78
CA LYS A 435 -57.62 -23.92 -54.42
C LYS A 435 -58.17 -22.53 -54.11
#